data_AF-A0A7K3XMB4-F1
#
_entry.id   AF-A0A7K3XMB4-F1
#
_cell.length_a   1.000
_cell.length_b   1.000
_cell.length_c   1.000
_cell.angle_alpha   90.00
_cell.angle_beta   90.00
_cell.angle_gamma   90.00
#
_symmetry.space_group_name_H-M   'P 1'
#
loop_
_entity.id
_entity.type
_entity.pdbx_description
1 polymer ?
#
loop_
_entity_poly.entity_id
_entity_poly.type
_entity_poly.pdbx_seq_one_letter_code
_entity_poly.pdbx_strand_id
1 'polypeptide(L)'
;MEKLIVPSLLSVSDGVLMAERFEKTIQALIETDPKMKKLYNGMTSVYKRLVKNQKNGGKSLLTGELLQLGKRRNRARIAFRDILHGISVSLIEEPSAKALKLYAVYEKHGATANKAGYKKATAILILLIAEFDLPANQDLLKELNILPFYESLKTAHEIFDSVSKQKSDEKAILATDSEPATAILEELISSMTDILAMIQLNNQIDKATYGEIYNQLVTYINEINTTARARKTRKQNSNEPEPKPETV
;
A
#
# COMPACT_ATOMS: atom_id res chain seq x y z
N MET A 1 7.04 -18.27 -34.57
CA MET A 1 5.79 -17.90 -33.88
C MET A 1 5.85 -16.42 -33.55
N GLU A 2 4.84 -15.66 -33.95
CA GLU A 2 4.73 -14.24 -33.64
C GLU A 2 4.48 -14.09 -32.13
N LYS A 3 5.27 -13.25 -31.44
CA LYS A 3 5.09 -12.99 -30.01
C LYS A 3 3.89 -12.07 -29.81
N LEU A 4 2.72 -12.68 -29.61
CA LEU A 4 1.45 -11.95 -29.46
C LEU A 4 1.37 -11.25 -28.09
N ILE A 5 1.83 -11.88 -27.03
CA ILE A 5 1.90 -11.27 -25.69
C ILE A 5 3.20 -10.46 -25.61
N VAL A 6 3.14 -9.19 -25.17
CA VAL A 6 4.31 -8.29 -25.04
C VAL A 6 4.64 -8.09 -23.56
N PRO A 7 5.50 -8.92 -22.95
CA PRO A 7 5.66 -8.97 -21.48
C PRO A 7 6.16 -7.66 -20.89
N SER A 8 7.06 -6.97 -21.61
CA SER A 8 7.70 -5.73 -21.18
C SER A 8 6.76 -4.53 -21.04
N LEU A 9 5.48 -4.68 -21.39
CA LEU A 9 4.45 -3.65 -21.27
C LEU A 9 3.43 -3.96 -20.17
N LEU A 10 3.33 -5.21 -19.75
CA LEU A 10 2.26 -5.67 -18.86
C LEU A 10 2.60 -5.37 -17.40
N SER A 11 1.62 -4.82 -16.69
CA SER A 11 1.57 -4.80 -15.24
C SER A 11 1.00 -6.12 -14.71
N VAL A 12 1.18 -6.36 -13.41
CA VAL A 12 0.57 -7.52 -12.70
C VAL A 12 -0.94 -7.57 -12.94
N SER A 13 -1.63 -6.42 -12.89
CA SER A 13 -3.08 -6.36 -13.11
C SER A 13 -3.47 -6.72 -14.54
N ASP A 14 -2.65 -6.41 -15.54
CA ASP A 14 -2.93 -6.81 -16.92
C ASP A 14 -2.73 -8.32 -17.11
N GLY A 15 -1.72 -8.91 -16.46
CA GLY A 15 -1.50 -10.36 -16.47
C GLY A 15 -2.64 -11.13 -15.83
N VAL A 16 -3.16 -10.65 -14.70
CA VAL A 16 -4.35 -11.20 -14.02
C VAL A 16 -5.58 -11.12 -14.94
N LEU A 17 -5.86 -9.95 -15.51
CA LEU A 17 -6.99 -9.77 -16.43
C LEU A 17 -6.87 -10.67 -17.68
N MET A 18 -5.65 -10.80 -18.23
CA MET A 18 -5.40 -11.67 -19.37
C MET A 18 -5.65 -13.14 -19.02
N ALA A 19 -5.15 -13.60 -17.87
CA ALA A 19 -5.37 -14.97 -17.41
C ALA A 19 -6.86 -15.29 -17.18
N GLU A 20 -7.62 -14.37 -16.57
CA GLU A 20 -9.08 -14.54 -16.40
C GLU A 20 -9.81 -14.71 -17.74
N ARG A 21 -9.40 -13.95 -18.77
CA ARG A 21 -9.97 -14.07 -20.11
C ARG A 21 -9.56 -15.38 -20.77
N PHE A 22 -8.30 -15.81 -20.60
CA PHE A 22 -7.85 -17.12 -21.05
C PHE A 22 -8.69 -18.23 -20.42
N GLU A 23 -8.82 -18.26 -19.09
CA GLU A 23 -9.60 -19.29 -18.37
C GLU A 23 -11.02 -19.42 -18.92
N LYS A 24 -11.73 -18.28 -19.05
CA LYS A 24 -13.10 -18.26 -19.60
C LYS A 24 -13.19 -18.78 -21.03
N THR A 25 -12.21 -18.43 -21.87
CA THR A 25 -12.26 -18.72 -23.31
C THR A 25 -11.96 -20.18 -23.60
N ILE A 26 -11.08 -20.82 -22.83
CA ILE A 26 -10.65 -22.20 -23.08
C ILE A 26 -11.44 -23.25 -22.29
N GLN A 27 -12.42 -22.83 -21.49
CA GLN A 27 -13.20 -23.70 -20.62
C GLN A 27 -13.86 -24.89 -21.36
N ALA A 28 -14.38 -24.66 -22.56
CA ALA A 28 -14.98 -25.73 -23.37
C ALA A 28 -13.94 -26.74 -23.88
N LEU A 29 -12.72 -26.30 -24.19
CA LEU A 29 -11.65 -27.18 -24.69
C LEU A 29 -11.08 -28.10 -23.62
N ILE A 30 -11.02 -27.64 -22.36
CA ILE A 30 -10.41 -28.43 -21.29
C ILE A 30 -11.26 -29.64 -20.88
N GLU A 31 -12.54 -29.67 -21.27
CA GLU A 31 -13.42 -30.82 -21.07
C GLU A 31 -13.13 -31.93 -22.08
N THR A 32 -12.69 -31.57 -23.28
CA THR A 32 -12.52 -32.49 -24.42
C THR A 32 -11.06 -32.81 -24.76
N ASP A 33 -10.10 -31.95 -24.39
CA ASP A 33 -8.67 -32.14 -24.65
C ASP A 33 -7.86 -32.25 -23.34
N PRO A 34 -7.38 -33.46 -22.98
CA PRO A 34 -6.56 -33.69 -21.78
C PRO A 34 -5.23 -32.93 -21.74
N LYS A 35 -4.61 -32.65 -22.90
CA LYS A 35 -3.37 -31.87 -22.97
C LYS A 35 -3.66 -30.40 -22.65
N MET A 36 -4.74 -29.85 -23.21
CA MET A 36 -5.21 -28.51 -22.87
C MET A 36 -5.56 -28.40 -21.39
N LYS A 37 -6.22 -29.41 -20.82
CA LYS A 37 -6.51 -29.46 -19.38
C LYS A 37 -5.25 -29.39 -18.51
N LYS A 38 -4.17 -30.07 -18.90
CA LYS A 38 -2.88 -30.01 -18.20
C LYS A 38 -2.28 -28.61 -18.22
N LEU A 39 -2.24 -27.97 -19.38
CA LEU A 39 -1.73 -26.60 -19.53
C LEU A 39 -2.58 -25.59 -18.75
N TYR A 40 -3.91 -25.72 -18.82
CA TYR A 40 -4.86 -24.92 -18.06
C TYR A 40 -4.61 -25.03 -16.55
N ASN A 41 -4.43 -26.24 -16.02
CA ASN A 41 -4.17 -26.44 -14.60
C ASN A 41 -2.84 -25.78 -14.17
N GLY A 42 -1.81 -25.86 -15.01
CA GLY A 42 -0.54 -25.16 -14.80
C GLY A 42 -0.73 -23.65 -14.71
N MET A 43 -1.34 -23.05 -15.74
CA MET A 43 -1.64 -21.61 -15.78
C MET A 43 -2.50 -21.17 -14.57
N THR A 44 -3.55 -21.92 -14.25
CA THR A 44 -4.47 -21.64 -13.13
C THR A 44 -3.73 -21.63 -11.80
N SER A 45 -2.77 -22.53 -11.60
CA SER A 45 -1.94 -22.58 -10.39
C SER A 45 -1.11 -21.30 -10.22
N VAL A 46 -0.45 -20.86 -11.29
CA VAL A 46 0.36 -19.62 -11.30
C VAL A 46 -0.53 -18.39 -11.16
N TYR A 47 -1.67 -18.35 -11.83
CA TYR A 47 -2.67 -17.30 -11.71
C TYR A 47 -3.15 -17.13 -10.27
N LYS A 48 -3.52 -18.23 -9.58
CA LYS A 48 -3.92 -18.20 -8.17
C LYS A 48 -2.81 -17.69 -7.26
N ARG A 49 -1.54 -18.06 -7.53
CA ARG A 49 -0.36 -17.51 -6.83
C ARG A 49 -0.27 -15.99 -7.02
N LEU A 50 -0.43 -15.50 -8.26
CA LEU A 50 -0.34 -14.07 -8.58
C LEU A 50 -1.49 -13.26 -7.93
N VAL A 51 -2.72 -13.77 -7.96
CA VAL A 51 -3.87 -13.13 -7.30
C VAL A 51 -3.70 -13.07 -5.79
N LYS A 52 -3.19 -14.14 -5.16
CA LYS A 52 -2.86 -14.14 -3.73
C LYS A 52 -1.81 -13.08 -3.42
N ASN A 53 -0.74 -13.01 -4.22
CA ASN A 53 0.31 -12.00 -4.09
C ASN A 53 -0.24 -10.56 -4.25
N GLN A 54 -1.11 -10.33 -5.23
CA GLN A 54 -1.75 -9.03 -5.45
C GLN A 54 -2.66 -8.62 -4.28
N LYS A 55 -3.41 -9.56 -3.69
CA LYS A 55 -4.24 -9.31 -2.50
C LYS A 55 -3.38 -8.98 -1.28
N ASN A 56 -2.25 -9.65 -1.11
CA ASN A 56 -1.26 -9.36 -0.06
C ASN A 56 -0.64 -7.96 -0.24
N GLY A 57 -0.52 -7.47 -1.47
CA GLY A 57 -0.13 -6.09 -1.80
C GLY A 57 -1.24 -5.04 -1.63
N GLY A 58 -2.48 -5.46 -1.30
CA GLY A 58 -3.62 -4.58 -1.09
C GLY A 58 -3.50 -3.69 0.16
N LYS A 59 -4.21 -2.57 0.18
CA LYS A 59 -4.26 -1.65 1.33
C LYS A 59 -4.79 -2.40 2.58
N SER A 60 -3.91 -2.73 3.54
CA SER A 60 -4.29 -3.29 4.85
C SER A 60 -5.48 -2.49 5.43
N LEU A 61 -6.48 -3.19 5.98
CA LEU A 61 -7.67 -2.60 6.62
C LEU A 61 -7.27 -1.59 7.71
N LEU A 62 -6.12 -1.84 8.36
CA LEU A 62 -5.51 -0.97 9.36
C LEU A 62 -5.05 0.39 8.80
N THR A 63 -5.05 0.59 7.47
CA THR A 63 -4.68 1.88 6.86
C THR A 63 -5.71 2.97 7.16
N GLY A 64 -6.99 2.65 7.06
CA GLY A 64 -8.06 3.60 7.40
C GLY A 64 -8.09 3.88 8.91
N GLU A 65 -7.95 2.83 9.70
CA GLU A 65 -7.89 2.91 11.16
C GLU A 65 -6.70 3.74 11.66
N LEU A 66 -5.48 3.48 11.15
CA LEU A 66 -4.29 4.26 11.50
C LEU A 66 -4.40 5.73 11.12
N LEU A 67 -5.12 6.07 10.05
CA LEU A 67 -5.39 7.46 9.70
C LEU A 67 -6.22 8.13 10.80
N GLN A 68 -7.29 7.47 11.27
CA GLN A 68 -8.15 8.00 12.32
C GLN A 68 -7.44 8.06 13.68
N LEU A 69 -6.73 7.02 14.06
CA LEU A 69 -5.91 6.99 15.26
C LEU A 69 -4.81 8.06 15.22
N GLY A 70 -4.20 8.27 14.05
CA GLY A 70 -3.21 9.32 13.83
C GLY A 70 -3.80 10.72 14.03
N LYS A 71 -5.02 10.98 13.54
CA LYS A 71 -5.76 12.22 13.78
C LYS A 71 -6.07 12.42 15.26
N ARG A 72 -6.56 11.37 15.94
CA ARG A 72 -6.86 11.40 17.39
C ARG A 72 -5.61 11.73 18.21
N ARG A 73 -4.50 11.02 17.95
CA ARG A 73 -3.19 11.27 18.57
C ARG A 73 -2.71 12.71 18.35
N ASN A 74 -2.82 13.22 17.12
CA ASN A 74 -2.41 14.59 16.83
C ASN A 74 -3.28 15.62 17.56
N ARG A 75 -4.60 15.40 17.62
CA ARG A 75 -5.53 16.26 18.34
C ARG A 75 -5.21 16.30 19.84
N ALA A 76 -4.98 15.14 20.46
CA ALA A 76 -4.61 15.06 21.88
C ALA A 76 -3.31 15.82 22.16
N ARG A 77 -2.31 15.68 21.28
CA ARG A 77 -1.02 16.38 21.41
C ARG A 77 -1.16 17.89 21.28
N ILE A 78 -1.97 18.37 20.34
CA ILE A 78 -2.24 19.80 20.13
C ILE A 78 -2.99 20.35 21.35
N ALA A 79 -4.04 19.67 21.81
CA ALA A 79 -4.81 20.09 22.98
C ALA A 79 -3.94 20.19 24.23
N PHE A 80 -3.11 19.17 24.49
CA PHE A 80 -2.19 19.18 25.62
C PHE A 80 -1.22 20.36 25.56
N ARG A 81 -0.60 20.60 24.39
CA ARG A 81 0.29 21.77 24.17
C ARG A 81 -0.42 23.09 24.42
N ASP A 82 -1.62 23.25 23.86
CA ASP A 82 -2.32 24.54 23.88
C ASP A 82 -2.78 24.90 25.29
N ILE A 83 -3.20 23.90 26.08
CA ILE A 83 -3.49 24.06 27.50
C ILE A 83 -2.23 24.45 28.27
N LEU A 84 -1.14 23.73 28.04
CA LEU A 84 0.15 23.98 28.69
C LEU A 84 0.65 25.40 28.40
N HIS A 85 0.57 25.81 27.13
CA HIS A 85 0.94 27.15 26.69
C HIS A 85 0.04 28.21 27.33
N GLY A 86 -1.29 28.01 27.29
CA GLY A 86 -2.26 28.95 27.86
C GLY A 86 -2.05 29.21 29.35
N ILE A 87 -1.74 28.17 30.13
CA ILE A 87 -1.39 28.34 31.55
C ILE A 87 -0.05 29.04 31.70
N SER A 88 0.95 28.71 30.87
CA SER A 88 2.29 29.30 30.95
C SER A 88 2.32 30.82 30.74
N VAL A 89 1.39 31.35 29.95
CA VAL A 89 1.27 32.80 29.67
C VAL A 89 0.21 33.51 30.53
N SER A 90 -0.37 32.79 31.50
CA SER A 90 -1.35 33.36 32.44
C SER A 90 -0.72 34.43 33.33
N LEU A 91 -1.52 35.42 33.74
CA LEU A 91 -1.11 36.44 34.71
C LEU A 91 -1.08 35.91 36.16
N ILE A 92 -1.53 34.69 36.39
CA ILE A 92 -1.47 34.04 37.72
C ILE A 92 -0.09 33.42 37.87
N GLU A 93 0.74 34.01 38.73
CA GLU A 93 2.18 33.77 38.82
C GLU A 93 2.53 32.31 39.16
N GLU A 94 1.92 31.74 40.19
CA GLU A 94 2.26 30.38 40.63
C GLU A 94 1.92 29.30 39.58
N PRO A 95 0.71 29.22 39.00
CA PRO A 95 0.42 28.29 37.91
C PRO A 95 1.24 28.55 36.64
N SER A 96 1.50 29.81 36.30
CA SER A 96 2.32 30.17 35.13
C SER A 96 3.74 29.64 35.27
N ALA A 97 4.38 29.83 36.41
CA ALA A 97 5.75 29.35 36.66
C ALA A 97 5.86 27.82 36.58
N LYS A 98 4.87 27.09 37.10
CA LYS A 98 4.80 25.62 37.01
C LYS A 98 4.59 25.16 35.57
N ALA A 99 3.68 25.80 34.83
CA ALA A 99 3.40 25.45 33.44
C ALA A 99 4.57 25.79 32.51
N LEU A 100 5.34 26.85 32.76
CA LEU A 100 6.55 27.19 32.00
C LEU A 100 7.60 26.07 32.06
N LYS A 101 7.80 25.44 33.21
CA LYS A 101 8.72 24.29 33.36
C LYS A 101 8.32 23.14 32.46
N LEU A 102 7.04 22.77 32.49
CA LEU A 102 6.49 21.71 31.65
C LEU A 102 6.47 22.10 30.16
N TYR A 103 6.21 23.37 29.85
CA TYR A 103 6.21 23.88 28.47
C TYR A 103 7.62 23.82 27.87
N ALA A 104 8.66 24.08 28.65
CA ALA A 104 10.04 23.91 28.21
C ALA A 104 10.37 22.44 27.87
N VAL A 105 9.86 21.47 28.64
CA VAL A 105 9.93 20.04 28.29
C VAL A 105 9.27 19.76 26.95
N TYR A 106 8.08 20.35 26.74
CA TYR A 106 7.37 20.22 25.46
C TYR A 106 8.14 20.84 24.29
N GLU A 107 8.73 22.02 24.43
CA GLU A 107 9.52 22.65 23.36
C GLU A 107 10.77 21.83 23.01
N LYS A 108 11.47 21.32 24.03
CA LYS A 108 12.70 20.51 23.87
C LYS A 108 12.46 19.25 23.03
N HIS A 109 11.32 18.57 23.23
CA HIS A 109 11.06 17.27 22.60
C HIS A 109 9.97 17.34 21.51
N GLY A 110 8.88 18.07 21.74
CA GLY A 110 7.64 18.03 20.98
C GLY A 110 7.48 19.03 19.83
N ALA A 111 8.28 20.10 19.76
CA ALA A 111 8.09 21.19 18.79
C ALA A 111 8.16 20.75 17.31
N THR A 112 8.98 19.74 17.01
CA THR A 112 9.22 19.29 15.62
C THR A 112 8.30 18.15 15.16
N ALA A 113 7.43 17.61 16.04
CA ALA A 113 6.55 16.48 15.73
C ALA A 113 5.60 16.74 14.54
N ASN A 114 5.21 18.01 14.33
CA ASN A 114 4.29 18.44 13.27
C ASN A 114 4.85 18.30 11.85
N LYS A 115 6.16 18.41 11.68
CA LYS A 115 6.84 18.39 10.37
C LYS A 115 7.50 17.03 10.09
N ALA A 116 7.34 16.08 11.01
CA ALA A 116 7.99 14.78 10.96
C ALA A 116 7.06 13.73 10.32
N GLY A 117 7.63 12.85 9.49
CA GLY A 117 6.93 11.62 9.07
C GLY A 117 6.60 10.74 10.27
N TYR A 118 5.64 9.81 10.12
CA TYR A 118 5.07 9.01 11.21
C TYR A 118 6.09 8.39 12.17
N LYS A 119 7.18 7.81 11.65
CA LYS A 119 8.25 7.20 12.46
C LYS A 119 8.93 8.21 13.39
N LYS A 120 9.29 9.38 12.85
CA LYS A 120 9.96 10.44 13.61
C LYS A 120 9.01 11.09 14.62
N ALA A 121 7.74 11.29 14.26
CA ALA A 121 6.71 11.77 15.18
C ALA A 121 6.45 10.80 16.35
N THR A 122 6.47 9.49 16.10
CA THR A 122 6.38 8.46 17.14
C THR A 122 7.57 8.51 18.09
N ALA A 123 8.80 8.55 17.56
CA ALA A 123 10.01 8.63 18.40
C ALA A 123 10.01 9.90 19.29
N ILE A 124 9.59 11.04 18.73
CA ILE A 124 9.41 12.29 19.48
C ILE A 124 8.41 12.13 20.63
N LEU A 125 7.26 11.52 20.37
CA LEU A 125 6.22 11.32 21.39
C LEU A 125 6.68 10.37 22.50
N ILE A 126 7.44 9.32 22.17
CA ILE A 126 8.02 8.42 23.18
C ILE A 126 8.93 9.20 24.13
N LEU A 127 9.82 10.03 23.60
CA LEU A 127 10.71 10.86 24.42
C LEU A 127 9.94 11.88 25.27
N LEU A 128 8.91 12.49 24.69
CA LEU A 128 8.04 13.43 25.40
C LEU A 128 7.34 12.74 26.58
N ILE A 129 6.69 11.59 26.34
CA ILE A 129 6.00 10.80 27.36
C ILE A 129 6.98 10.36 28.45
N ALA A 130 8.17 9.87 28.08
CA ALA A 130 9.18 9.48 29.05
C ALA A 130 9.60 10.63 29.98
N GLU A 131 9.76 11.85 29.46
CA GLU A 131 10.10 13.02 30.29
C GLU A 131 8.92 13.42 31.19
N PHE A 132 7.69 13.41 30.68
CA PHE A 132 6.50 13.73 31.48
C PHE A 132 6.15 12.66 32.52
N ASP A 133 6.54 11.40 32.32
CA ASP A 133 6.40 10.31 33.29
C ASP A 133 7.37 10.43 34.49
N LEU A 134 8.34 11.36 34.45
CA LEU A 134 9.21 11.63 35.60
C LEU A 134 8.37 12.14 36.79
N PRO A 135 8.65 11.69 38.05
CA PRO A 135 7.86 12.05 39.22
C PRO A 135 7.65 13.56 39.39
N ALA A 136 8.71 14.34 39.21
CA ALA A 136 8.64 15.80 39.32
C ALA A 136 7.67 16.45 38.31
N ASN A 137 7.57 15.90 37.10
CA ASN A 137 6.65 16.42 36.08
C ASN A 137 5.21 15.92 36.32
N GLN A 138 5.05 14.69 36.81
CA GLN A 138 3.75 14.15 37.22
C GLN A 138 3.11 14.97 38.34
N ASP A 139 3.89 15.40 39.33
CA ASP A 139 3.38 16.22 40.43
C ASP A 139 2.93 17.61 39.92
N LEU A 140 3.72 18.24 39.04
CA LEU A 140 3.32 19.50 38.39
C LEU A 140 2.04 19.35 37.54
N LEU A 141 1.90 18.24 36.80
CA LEU A 141 0.69 17.94 36.03
C LEU A 141 -0.56 17.83 36.92
N LYS A 142 -0.42 17.24 38.12
CA LYS A 142 -1.49 17.13 39.12
C LYS A 142 -1.82 18.48 39.74
N GLU A 143 -0.81 19.23 40.18
CA GLU A 143 -0.98 20.56 40.78
C GLU A 143 -1.68 21.53 39.84
N LEU A 144 -1.39 21.43 38.54
CA LEU A 144 -2.03 22.24 37.50
C LEU A 144 -3.39 21.69 37.03
N ASN A 145 -3.83 20.55 37.54
CA ASN A 145 -5.05 19.85 37.12
C ASN A 145 -5.10 19.51 35.61
N ILE A 146 -3.94 19.31 34.99
CA ILE A 146 -3.84 18.98 33.55
C ILE A 146 -3.43 17.54 33.27
N LEU A 147 -3.20 16.73 34.32
CA LEU A 147 -2.91 15.29 34.19
C LEU A 147 -3.90 14.55 33.27
N PRO A 148 -5.23 14.79 33.29
CA PRO A 148 -6.15 14.10 32.38
C PRO A 148 -5.86 14.33 30.89
N PHE A 149 -5.33 15.51 30.52
CA PHE A 149 -4.98 15.82 29.12
C PHE A 149 -3.69 15.12 28.70
N TYR A 150 -2.73 15.01 29.63
CA TYR A 150 -1.52 14.22 29.42
C TYR A 150 -1.86 12.73 29.21
N GLU A 151 -2.67 12.15 30.10
CA GLU A 151 -3.10 10.75 29.98
C GLU A 151 -3.86 10.49 28.68
N SER A 152 -4.71 11.43 28.24
CA SER A 152 -5.39 11.35 26.95
C SER A 152 -4.40 11.26 25.76
N LEU A 153 -3.32 12.04 25.80
CA LEU A 153 -2.24 11.98 24.81
C LEU A 153 -1.51 10.62 24.88
N LYS A 154 -1.14 10.18 26.08
CA LYS A 154 -0.43 8.91 26.29
C LYS A 154 -1.24 7.72 25.77
N THR A 155 -2.51 7.60 26.17
CA THR A 155 -3.41 6.56 25.66
C THR A 155 -3.59 6.63 24.14
N ALA A 156 -3.77 7.83 23.57
CA ALA A 156 -3.91 7.97 22.13
C ALA A 156 -2.62 7.59 21.37
N HIS A 157 -1.45 7.78 21.98
CA HIS A 157 -0.17 7.34 21.44
C HIS A 157 -0.02 5.82 21.49
N GLU A 158 -0.30 5.19 22.63
CA GLU A 158 -0.19 3.74 22.84
C GLU A 158 -1.09 2.96 21.88
N ILE A 159 -2.35 3.37 21.71
CA ILE A 159 -3.27 2.75 20.76
C ILE A 159 -2.74 2.86 19.33
N PHE A 160 -2.25 4.05 18.94
CA PHE A 160 -1.68 4.24 17.61
C PHE A 160 -0.43 3.37 17.38
N ASP A 161 0.48 3.32 18.36
CA ASP A 161 1.73 2.58 18.25
C ASP A 161 1.49 1.07 18.17
N SER A 162 0.54 0.56 18.95
CA SER A 162 0.13 -0.85 18.92
C SER A 162 -0.40 -1.26 17.53
N VAL A 163 -1.36 -0.51 16.97
CA VAL A 163 -1.90 -0.79 15.63
C VAL A 163 -0.84 -0.58 14.54
N SER A 164 0.07 0.38 14.72
CA SER A 164 1.17 0.61 13.78
C SER A 164 2.15 -0.56 13.75
N LYS A 165 2.44 -1.16 14.91
CA LYS A 165 3.27 -2.37 15.04
C LYS A 165 2.57 -3.56 14.43
N GLN A 166 1.30 -3.81 14.76
CA GLN A 166 0.50 -4.88 14.15
C GLN A 166 0.50 -4.81 12.63
N LYS A 167 0.31 -3.63 12.04
CA LYS A 167 0.40 -3.44 10.57
C LYS A 167 1.81 -3.71 10.03
N SER A 168 2.85 -3.36 10.78
CA SER A 168 4.23 -3.66 10.39
C SER A 168 4.48 -5.16 10.41
N ASP A 169 3.96 -5.86 11.41
CA ASP A 169 4.09 -7.31 11.57
C ASP A 169 3.27 -8.05 10.50
N GLU A 170 2.04 -7.62 10.21
CA GLU A 170 1.25 -8.10 9.06
C GLU A 170 2.07 -7.99 7.77
N LYS A 171 2.69 -6.83 7.53
CA LYS A 171 3.53 -6.63 6.34
C LYS A 171 4.78 -7.49 6.34
N ALA A 172 5.44 -7.68 7.47
CA ALA A 172 6.65 -8.49 7.59
C ALA A 172 6.35 -9.98 7.33
N ILE A 173 5.25 -10.50 7.89
CA ILE A 173 4.76 -11.85 7.61
C ILE A 173 4.44 -12.00 6.12
N LEU A 174 3.70 -11.05 5.54
CA LEU A 174 3.34 -11.09 4.12
C LEU A 174 4.55 -10.97 3.17
N ALA A 175 5.58 -10.22 3.56
CA ALA A 175 6.81 -10.04 2.78
C ALA A 175 7.76 -11.25 2.86
N THR A 176 7.75 -11.99 3.97
CA THR A 176 8.60 -13.18 4.15
C THR A 176 8.09 -14.37 3.34
N ASP A 177 6.76 -14.44 3.11
CA ASP A 177 6.10 -15.55 2.40
C ASP A 177 5.71 -15.24 0.93
N SER A 178 6.07 -14.07 0.39
CA SER A 178 5.67 -13.67 -0.96
C SER A 178 6.85 -13.67 -1.94
N GLU A 179 6.75 -14.56 -2.94
CA GLU A 179 7.58 -14.48 -4.16
C GLU A 179 7.38 -13.12 -4.88
N PRO A 180 8.38 -12.60 -5.62
CA PRO A 180 8.22 -11.35 -6.37
C PRO A 180 7.07 -11.43 -7.38
N ALA A 181 6.14 -10.48 -7.33
CA ALA A 181 4.98 -10.43 -8.24
C ALA A 181 5.39 -10.45 -9.72
N THR A 182 6.55 -9.85 -10.05
CA THR A 182 7.11 -9.84 -11.40
C THR A 182 7.57 -11.23 -11.86
N ALA A 183 8.17 -12.02 -10.96
CA ALA A 183 8.60 -13.38 -11.28
C ALA A 183 7.38 -14.30 -11.52
N ILE A 184 6.35 -14.19 -10.67
CA ILE A 184 5.10 -14.94 -10.87
C ILE A 184 4.40 -14.49 -12.16
N LEU A 185 4.43 -13.19 -12.50
CA LEU A 185 3.86 -12.68 -13.75
C LEU A 185 4.59 -13.24 -14.99
N GLU A 186 5.92 -13.32 -14.95
CA GLU A 186 6.71 -13.92 -16.04
C GLU A 186 6.36 -15.40 -16.24
N GLU A 187 6.23 -16.17 -15.15
CA GLU A 187 5.80 -17.56 -15.17
C GLU A 187 4.36 -17.70 -15.74
N LEU A 188 3.47 -16.79 -15.37
CA LEU A 188 2.09 -16.78 -15.87
C LEU A 188 2.04 -16.47 -17.37
N ILE A 189 2.83 -15.50 -17.83
CA ILE A 189 2.95 -15.16 -19.25
C ILE A 189 3.50 -16.32 -20.06
N SER A 190 4.50 -17.04 -19.54
CA SER A 190 5.01 -18.26 -20.18
C SER A 190 3.90 -19.30 -20.33
N SER A 191 3.13 -19.54 -19.25
CA SER A 191 2.02 -20.51 -19.26
C SER A 191 0.92 -20.14 -20.26
N MET A 192 0.56 -18.86 -20.36
CA MET A 192 -0.40 -18.37 -21.37
C MET A 192 0.15 -18.49 -22.79
N THR A 193 1.46 -18.28 -22.97
CA THR A 193 2.11 -18.43 -24.28
C THR A 193 2.07 -19.88 -24.75
N ASP A 194 2.28 -20.85 -23.86
CA ASP A 194 2.22 -22.28 -24.18
C ASP A 194 0.79 -22.71 -24.59
N ILE A 195 -0.23 -22.23 -23.88
CA ILE A 195 -1.64 -22.43 -24.22
C ILE A 195 -1.95 -21.87 -25.61
N LEU A 196 -1.53 -20.63 -25.86
CA LEU A 196 -1.78 -19.96 -27.15
C LEU A 196 -1.08 -20.67 -28.31
N ALA A 197 0.15 -21.14 -28.11
CA ALA A 197 0.89 -21.90 -29.09
C ALA A 197 0.19 -23.23 -29.42
N MET A 198 -0.32 -23.94 -28.40
CA MET A 198 -1.08 -25.18 -28.60
C MET A 198 -2.37 -24.95 -29.39
N ILE A 199 -3.14 -23.92 -29.03
CA ILE A 199 -4.37 -23.56 -29.74
C ILE A 199 -4.07 -23.12 -31.18
N GLN A 200 -3.01 -22.34 -31.40
CA GLN A 200 -2.59 -21.90 -32.74
C GLN A 200 -2.23 -23.08 -33.62
N LEU A 201 -1.46 -24.04 -33.09
CA LEU A 201 -1.08 -25.24 -33.83
C LEU A 201 -2.31 -26.07 -34.18
N ASN A 202 -3.19 -26.31 -33.22
CA ASN A 202 -4.41 -27.08 -33.46
C ASN A 202 -5.38 -26.38 -34.41
N ASN A 203 -5.45 -25.05 -34.41
CA ASN A 203 -6.25 -24.28 -35.38
C ASN A 203 -5.81 -24.50 -36.84
N GLN A 204 -4.54 -24.84 -37.08
CA GLN A 204 -4.06 -25.18 -38.43
C GLN A 204 -4.55 -26.57 -38.90
N ILE A 205 -4.91 -27.44 -37.97
CA ILE A 205 -5.30 -28.83 -38.24
C ILE A 205 -6.83 -28.97 -38.19
N ASP A 206 -7.45 -28.44 -37.13
CA ASP A 206 -8.89 -28.46 -36.87
C ASP A 206 -9.38 -27.04 -36.56
N LYS A 207 -9.61 -26.30 -37.64
CA LYS A 207 -10.13 -24.93 -37.56
C LYS A 207 -11.55 -24.87 -37.00
N ALA A 208 -12.36 -25.92 -37.17
CA ALA A 208 -13.74 -25.94 -36.71
C ALA A 208 -13.82 -25.90 -35.17
N THR A 209 -12.92 -26.61 -34.50
CA THR A 209 -12.87 -26.65 -33.03
C THR A 209 -12.05 -25.50 -32.42
N TYR A 210 -10.92 -25.13 -33.03
CA TYR A 210 -9.96 -24.20 -32.40
C TYR A 210 -10.01 -22.77 -32.95
N GLY A 211 -10.61 -22.55 -34.10
CA GLY A 211 -10.53 -21.27 -34.82
C GLY A 211 -11.16 -20.10 -34.09
N GLU A 212 -12.37 -20.29 -33.53
CA GLU A 212 -13.05 -19.23 -32.79
C GLU A 212 -12.29 -18.87 -31.51
N ILE A 213 -11.85 -19.88 -30.76
CA ILE A 213 -11.11 -19.74 -29.51
C ILE A 213 -9.79 -19.00 -29.74
N TYR A 214 -9.05 -19.40 -30.78
CA TYR A 214 -7.82 -18.72 -31.16
C TYR A 214 -8.05 -17.22 -31.43
N ASN A 215 -9.04 -16.90 -32.25
CA ASN A 215 -9.35 -15.51 -32.61
C ASN A 215 -9.78 -14.68 -31.40
N GLN A 216 -10.58 -15.25 -30.49
CA GLN A 216 -10.99 -14.58 -29.27
C GLN A 216 -9.78 -14.27 -28.36
N LEU A 217 -8.87 -15.24 -28.16
CA LEU A 217 -7.66 -15.02 -27.38
C LEU A 217 -6.76 -13.92 -27.99
N VAL A 218 -6.53 -13.96 -29.30
CA VAL A 218 -5.74 -12.94 -30.02
C VAL A 218 -6.36 -11.55 -29.83
N THR A 219 -7.69 -11.45 -29.93
CA THR A 219 -8.42 -10.19 -29.72
C THR A 219 -8.16 -9.63 -28.33
N TYR A 220 -8.32 -10.46 -27.28
CA TYR A 220 -8.08 -10.03 -25.90
C TYR A 220 -6.64 -9.63 -25.63
N ILE A 221 -5.66 -10.37 -26.18
CA ILE A 221 -4.24 -10.02 -26.07
C ILE A 221 -3.99 -8.64 -26.67
N ASN A 222 -4.54 -8.37 -27.86
CA ASN A 222 -4.35 -7.10 -28.56
C ASN A 222 -4.99 -5.92 -27.81
N GLU A 223 -6.19 -6.10 -27.25
CA GLU A 223 -6.85 -5.07 -26.43
C GLU A 223 -6.01 -4.69 -25.20
N ILE A 224 -5.51 -5.70 -24.49
CA ILE A 224 -4.70 -5.50 -23.27
C ILE A 224 -3.35 -4.87 -23.64
N ASN A 225 -2.67 -5.36 -24.66
CA ASN A 225 -1.42 -4.76 -25.16
C ASN A 225 -1.61 -3.30 -25.58
N THR A 226 -2.71 -2.98 -26.27
CA THR A 226 -3.04 -1.61 -26.71
C THR A 226 -3.21 -0.68 -25.51
N THR A 227 -3.96 -1.14 -24.51
CA THR A 227 -4.16 -0.40 -23.25
C THR A 227 -2.84 -0.19 -22.50
N ALA A 228 -2.00 -1.22 -22.45
CA ALA A 228 -0.69 -1.16 -21.81
C ALA A 228 0.26 -0.18 -22.50
N ARG A 229 0.29 -0.18 -23.85
CA ARG A 229 1.03 0.80 -24.66
C ARG A 229 0.56 2.22 -24.37
N ALA A 230 -0.75 2.46 -24.42
CA ALA A 230 -1.33 3.79 -24.18
C ALA A 230 -0.95 4.34 -22.79
N ARG A 231 -0.98 3.51 -21.74
CA ARG A 231 -0.50 3.93 -20.40
C ARG A 231 0.99 4.28 -20.40
N LYS A 232 1.84 3.49 -21.08
CA LYS A 232 3.28 3.75 -21.14
C LYS A 232 3.58 5.07 -21.83
N THR A 233 2.93 5.35 -22.96
CA THR A 233 3.05 6.63 -23.69
C THR A 233 2.60 7.81 -22.82
N ARG A 234 1.46 7.71 -22.13
CA ARG A 234 0.99 8.77 -21.22
C ARG A 234 2.00 9.07 -20.12
N LYS A 235 2.62 8.04 -19.54
CA LYS A 235 3.61 8.18 -18.47
C LYS A 235 4.92 8.81 -18.95
N GLN A 236 5.29 8.59 -20.22
CA GLN A 236 6.46 9.24 -20.83
C GLN A 236 6.19 10.73 -21.06
N ASN A 237 5.03 11.08 -21.63
CA ASN A 237 4.67 12.47 -21.91
C ASN A 237 4.48 13.30 -20.63
N SER A 238 4.03 12.68 -19.52
CA SER A 238 3.90 13.37 -18.22
C SER A 238 5.23 13.64 -17.51
N ASN A 239 6.32 13.02 -17.98
CA ASN A 239 7.67 13.18 -17.43
C ASN A 239 8.58 14.05 -18.32
N GLU A 240 8.08 14.55 -19.45
CA GLU A 240 8.80 15.55 -20.24
C GLU A 240 8.71 16.91 -19.52
N PRO A 241 9.84 17.58 -19.25
CA PRO A 241 9.83 18.93 -18.69
C PRO A 241 9.11 19.86 -19.66
N GLU A 242 8.18 20.67 -19.14
CA GLU A 242 7.48 21.68 -19.93
C GLU A 242 8.51 22.52 -20.73
N PRO A 243 8.28 22.74 -22.04
CA PRO A 243 9.11 23.64 -22.81
C PRO A 243 9.05 25.00 -22.13
N LYS A 244 10.23 25.52 -21.74
CA LYS A 244 10.34 26.85 -21.15
C LYS A 244 9.63 27.85 -22.07
N PRO A 245 8.71 28.68 -21.57
CA PRO A 245 8.07 29.68 -22.40
C PRO A 245 9.16 30.59 -22.98
N GLU A 246 9.15 30.73 -24.30
CA GLU A 246 10.01 31.69 -24.99
C GLU A 246 9.71 33.08 -24.44
N THR A 247 10.72 33.68 -23.82
CA THR A 247 10.69 35.08 -23.39
C THR A 247 10.55 35.96 -24.62
N VAL A 248 9.37 36.55 -24.81
CA VAL A 248 9.13 37.68 -25.71
C VAL A 248 9.51 38.97 -24.98
#